data_AF-A0A959LMD7-F1
#
_entry.id   AF-A0A959LMD7-F1
#
_cell.length_a   1.000
_cell.length_b   1.000
_cell.length_c   1.000
_cell.angle_alpha   90.00
_cell.angle_beta   90.00
_cell.angle_gamma   90.00
#
_symmetry.space_group_name_H-M   'P 1'
#
loop_
_entity.id
_entity.type
_entity.pdbx_description
1 polymer ?
#
loop_
_entity_poly.entity_id
_entity_poly.type
_entity_poly.pdbx_seq_one_letter_code
_entity_poly.pdbx_strand_id
1 'polypeptide(L)'
;DSARFKCYLQKELNCSPNDLSATVIGGHGDTTMIPLTRLATLGGVPVSEYLTAEQLENISAATMVGGATLTKLLGTSAWYAPGAAGAALVESVIRDEKKVFPCCVLLEGEYGQSDICMGVPVVVGKNGWERIVDYKLTDDEQTKFNASAEAVRNMNSVLDTLV
;
A
#
# COMPACT_ATOMS: atom_id res chain seq x y z
N ASP A 1 4.03 2.58 -1.66
CA ASP A 1 2.84 3.33 -2.17
C ASP A 1 2.16 4.21 -1.14
N SER A 2 1.93 3.75 0.10
CA SER A 2 1.25 4.54 1.15
C SER A 2 1.84 5.94 1.37
N ALA A 3 3.16 6.13 1.26
CA ALA A 3 3.77 7.46 1.36
C ALA A 3 3.31 8.42 0.24
N ARG A 4 3.12 7.92 -1.00
CA ARG A 4 2.56 8.71 -2.10
C ARG A 4 1.09 9.02 -1.83
N PHE A 5 0.32 8.02 -1.38
CA PHE A 5 -1.10 8.22 -1.03
C PHE A 5 -1.27 9.31 0.03
N LYS A 6 -0.48 9.24 1.11
CA LYS A 6 -0.45 10.30 2.14
C LYS A 6 -0.07 11.66 1.57
N CYS A 7 0.90 11.73 0.65
CA CYS A 7 1.31 12.98 0.02
C CYS A 7 0.16 13.62 -0.79
N TYR A 8 -0.62 12.84 -1.54
CA TYR A 8 -1.78 13.36 -2.26
C TYR A 8 -2.90 13.81 -1.32
N LEU A 9 -3.21 13.03 -0.29
CA LEU A 9 -4.15 13.43 0.76
C LEU A 9 -3.71 14.72 1.46
N GLN A 10 -2.43 14.83 1.80
CA GLN A 10 -1.85 16.01 2.43
C GLN A 10 -2.03 17.27 1.57
N LYS A 11 -1.80 17.16 0.26
CA LYS A 11 -1.95 18.28 -0.68
C LYS A 11 -3.40 18.74 -0.79
N GLU A 12 -4.34 17.79 -0.85
CA GLU A 12 -5.77 18.10 -0.97
C GLU A 12 -6.34 18.68 0.33
N LEU A 13 -5.95 18.12 1.48
CA LEU A 13 -6.44 18.53 2.81
C LEU A 13 -5.67 19.71 3.40
N ASN A 14 -4.55 20.12 2.80
CA ASN A 14 -3.62 21.12 3.31
C ASN A 14 -3.28 20.90 4.80
N CYS A 15 -2.85 19.68 5.14
CA CYS A 15 -2.59 19.25 6.51
C CYS A 15 -1.14 18.78 6.72
N SER A 16 -0.81 18.42 7.96
CA SER A 16 0.46 17.78 8.28
C SER A 16 0.43 16.30 7.90
N PRO A 17 1.46 15.76 7.24
CA PRO A 17 1.50 14.33 6.89
C PRO A 17 1.66 13.42 8.12
N ASN A 18 2.11 13.96 9.25
CA ASN A 18 2.25 13.22 10.50
C ASN A 18 0.89 12.89 11.14
N ASP A 19 -0.14 13.67 10.82
CA ASP A 19 -1.50 13.47 11.35
C ASP A 19 -2.33 12.55 10.43
N LEU A 20 -1.77 12.13 9.28
CA LEU A 20 -2.41 11.24 8.32
C LEU A 20 -2.03 9.77 8.57
N SER A 21 -3.06 8.96 8.82
CA SER A 21 -3.00 7.51 8.67
C SER A 21 -3.65 7.13 7.36
N ALA A 22 -2.91 6.46 6.48
CA ALA A 22 -3.41 6.00 5.20
C ALA A 22 -2.50 4.88 4.69
N THR A 23 -3.09 3.86 4.06
CA THR A 23 -2.38 2.66 3.63
C THR A 23 -2.86 2.18 2.27
N VAL A 24 -1.94 1.51 1.58
CA VAL A 24 -2.16 0.85 0.29
C VAL A 24 -1.84 -0.62 0.48
N ILE A 25 -2.70 -1.51 -0.02
CA ILE A 25 -2.51 -2.97 -0.02
C ILE A 25 -2.53 -3.50 -1.46
N GLY A 26 -2.39 -4.81 -1.65
CA GLY A 26 -2.43 -5.47 -2.96
C GLY A 26 -1.04 -5.65 -3.59
N GLY A 27 -0.99 -5.69 -4.92
CA GLY A 27 0.25 -5.75 -5.68
C GLY A 27 0.97 -4.39 -5.76
N HIS A 28 2.14 -4.38 -6.39
CA HIS A 28 2.87 -3.15 -6.70
C HIS A 28 2.81 -2.89 -8.21
N GLY A 29 1.84 -2.10 -8.64
CA GLY A 29 1.65 -1.73 -10.04
C GLY A 29 0.45 -0.82 -10.23
N ASP A 30 0.39 -0.16 -11.38
CA ASP A 30 -0.62 0.86 -11.71
C ASP A 30 -2.06 0.33 -11.69
N THR A 31 -2.25 -0.99 -11.74
CA THR A 31 -3.57 -1.64 -11.74
C THR A 31 -3.78 -2.61 -10.57
N THR A 32 -2.74 -2.88 -9.77
CA THR A 32 -2.75 -3.91 -8.73
C THR A 32 -2.70 -3.35 -7.31
N MET A 33 -2.31 -2.08 -7.14
CA MET A 33 -2.33 -1.47 -5.82
C MET A 33 -3.72 -0.94 -5.44
N ILE A 34 -4.06 -0.99 -4.15
CA ILE A 34 -5.39 -0.67 -3.63
C ILE A 34 -5.24 0.35 -2.48
N PRO A 35 -5.38 1.66 -2.76
CA PRO A 35 -5.49 2.68 -1.71
C PRO A 35 -6.79 2.50 -0.91
N LEU A 36 -6.68 2.26 0.39
CA LEU A 36 -7.84 2.05 1.26
C LEU A 36 -8.36 3.40 1.78
N THR A 37 -9.06 4.14 0.93
CA THR A 37 -9.62 5.47 1.26
C THR A 37 -10.56 5.44 2.46
N ARG A 38 -11.35 4.37 2.62
CA ARG A 38 -12.24 4.17 3.77
C ARG A 38 -11.50 4.13 5.11
N LEU A 39 -10.27 3.61 5.13
CA LEU A 39 -9.46 3.50 6.34
C LEU A 39 -8.49 4.68 6.52
N ALA A 40 -8.46 5.62 5.58
CA ALA A 40 -7.62 6.80 5.71
C ALA A 40 -8.25 7.79 6.69
N THR A 41 -7.44 8.34 7.59
CA THR A 41 -7.88 9.28 8.62
C THR A 41 -6.92 10.45 8.78
N LEU A 42 -7.46 11.62 9.11
CA LEU A 42 -6.73 12.79 9.59
C LEU A 42 -7.02 12.97 11.09
N GLY A 43 -6.02 12.81 11.95
CA GLY A 43 -6.19 12.95 13.40
C GLY A 43 -7.24 12.00 14.01
N GLY A 44 -7.50 10.86 13.37
CA GLY A 44 -8.52 9.89 13.78
C GLY A 44 -9.90 10.09 13.15
N VAL A 45 -10.12 11.17 12.39
CA VAL A 45 -11.38 11.39 11.64
C VAL A 45 -11.22 10.85 10.22
N PRO A 46 -12.18 10.07 9.69
CA PRO A 46 -12.13 9.59 8.31
C PRO A 46 -11.97 10.71 7.29
N VAL A 47 -11.11 10.53 6.28
CA VAL A 47 -10.88 11.56 5.26
C VAL A 47 -12.10 11.85 4.40
N SER A 48 -13.07 10.93 4.36
CA SER A 48 -14.37 11.08 3.69
C SER A 48 -15.27 12.15 4.31
N GLU A 49 -15.00 12.59 5.54
CA GLU A 49 -15.69 13.73 6.16
C GLU A 49 -15.22 15.08 5.60
N TYR A 50 -14.07 15.09 4.93
CA TYR A 50 -13.44 16.31 4.39
C TYR A 50 -13.41 16.36 2.86
N LEU A 51 -13.44 15.20 2.21
CA LEU A 51 -13.28 15.05 0.76
C LEU A 51 -14.47 14.34 0.14
N THR A 52 -14.86 14.77 -1.06
CA THR A 52 -15.89 14.09 -1.85
C THR A 52 -15.39 12.73 -2.35
N ALA A 53 -16.33 11.86 -2.72
CA ALA A 53 -16.00 10.58 -3.34
C ALA A 53 -15.14 10.75 -4.60
N GLU A 54 -15.44 11.76 -5.43
CA GLU A 54 -14.67 12.09 -6.64
C GLU A 54 -13.23 12.51 -6.31
N GLN A 55 -13.03 13.35 -5.28
CA GLN A 55 -11.68 13.74 -4.84
C GLN A 55 -10.89 12.51 -4.36
N LEU A 56 -11.51 11.63 -3.57
CA LEU A 56 -10.86 10.40 -3.09
C LEU A 56 -10.53 9.43 -4.23
N GLU A 57 -11.39 9.32 -5.23
CA GLU A 57 -11.14 8.54 -6.44
C GLU A 57 -9.96 9.10 -7.24
N ASN A 58 -9.94 10.41 -7.46
CA ASN A 58 -8.83 11.09 -8.15
C ASN A 58 -7.50 10.91 -7.42
N ILE A 59 -7.50 11.02 -6.09
CA ILE A 59 -6.31 10.76 -5.25
C ILE A 59 -5.85 9.31 -5.36
N SER A 60 -6.78 8.36 -5.36
CA SER A 60 -6.48 6.94 -5.49
C SER A 60 -5.86 6.65 -6.85
N ALA A 61 -6.48 7.13 -7.94
CA ALA A 61 -5.97 7.00 -9.30
C ALA A 61 -4.57 7.62 -9.45
N ALA A 62 -4.35 8.83 -8.94
CA ALA A 62 -3.05 9.50 -8.96
C ALA A 62 -1.97 8.72 -8.18
N THR A 63 -2.36 8.09 -7.07
CA THR A 63 -1.45 7.22 -6.29
C THR A 63 -0.99 6.03 -7.12
N MET A 64 -1.94 5.39 -7.84
CA MET A 64 -1.71 4.21 -8.66
C MET A 64 -0.69 4.46 -9.77
N VAL A 65 -0.82 5.57 -10.50
CA VAL A 65 0.09 5.93 -11.61
C VAL A 65 1.30 6.78 -11.19
N GLY A 66 1.50 6.99 -9.89
CA GLY A 66 2.52 7.93 -9.39
C GLY A 66 3.95 7.52 -9.76
N GLY A 67 4.23 6.22 -9.85
CA GLY A 67 5.54 5.69 -10.29
C GLY A 67 5.82 5.99 -11.76
N ALA A 68 4.84 5.70 -12.63
CA ALA A 68 4.92 6.00 -14.06
C ALA A 68 5.05 7.51 -14.32
N THR A 69 4.32 8.32 -13.55
CA THR A 69 4.38 9.80 -13.63
C THR A 69 5.79 10.32 -13.32
N LEU A 70 6.40 9.87 -12.22
CA LEU A 70 7.76 10.26 -11.87
C LEU A 70 8.78 9.79 -12.91
N THR A 71 8.62 8.58 -13.43
CA THR A 71 9.50 8.03 -14.46
C THR A 71 9.47 8.89 -15.73
N LYS A 72 8.28 9.32 -16.15
CA LYS A 72 8.10 10.21 -17.30
C LYS A 72 8.75 11.59 -17.10
N LEU A 73 8.73 12.12 -15.87
CA LEU A 73 9.28 13.44 -15.56
C LEU A 73 10.79 13.43 -15.36
N LEU A 74 11.33 12.41 -14.69
CA LEU A 74 12.75 12.31 -14.34
C LEU A 74 13.60 11.61 -15.41
N GLY A 75 12.96 10.85 -16.31
CA GLY A 75 13.64 9.97 -17.26
C GLY A 75 14.15 8.66 -16.65
N THR A 76 13.88 8.40 -15.37
CA THR A 76 14.22 7.16 -14.66
C THR A 76 13.31 6.95 -13.45
N SER A 77 13.34 5.77 -12.84
CA SER A 77 12.49 5.42 -11.69
C SER A 77 12.83 6.23 -10.43
N ALA A 78 11.87 6.38 -9.51
CA ALA A 78 12.08 7.14 -8.28
C ALA A 78 12.98 6.40 -7.29
N TRP A 79 13.83 7.14 -6.55
CA TRP A 79 14.75 6.55 -5.55
C TRP A 79 14.59 7.10 -4.13
N TYR A 80 14.23 8.37 -3.95
CA TYR A 80 14.12 8.98 -2.62
C TYR A 80 13.03 8.33 -1.75
N ALA A 81 11.80 8.25 -2.25
CA ALA A 81 10.69 7.67 -1.49
C ALA A 81 10.88 6.15 -1.22
N PRO A 82 11.34 5.33 -2.19
CA PRO A 82 11.70 3.94 -1.92
C PRO A 82 12.84 3.81 -0.90
N GLY A 83 13.90 4.62 -1.00
CA GLY A 83 15.01 4.62 -0.05
C GLY A 83 14.56 4.97 1.37
N ALA A 84 13.73 6.00 1.52
CA ALA A 84 13.16 6.39 2.80
C ALA A 84 12.24 5.30 3.38
N ALA A 85 11.45 4.63 2.55
CA ALA A 85 10.61 3.51 2.98
C ALA A 85 11.45 2.32 3.47
N GLY A 86 12.52 1.97 2.74
CA GLY A 86 13.46 0.93 3.17
C GLY A 86 14.17 1.29 4.49
N ALA A 87 14.63 2.53 4.64
CA ALA A 87 15.25 3.01 5.87
C ALA A 87 14.28 2.95 7.08
N ALA A 88 13.03 3.36 6.91
CA ALA A 88 12.01 3.30 7.96
C ALA A 88 11.68 1.86 8.38
N LEU A 89 11.68 0.92 7.43
CA LEU A 89 11.49 -0.51 7.73
C LEU A 89 12.67 -1.06 8.53
N VAL A 90 13.90 -0.76 8.11
CA VAL A 90 15.13 -1.16 8.82
C VAL A 90 15.18 -0.59 10.24
N GLU A 91 14.84 0.69 10.41
CA GLU A 91 14.74 1.34 11.72
C GLU A 91 13.74 0.61 12.63
N SER A 92 12.55 0.28 12.11
CA SER A 92 11.53 -0.45 12.88
C SER A 92 11.99 -1.83 13.32
N VAL A 93 12.76 -2.54 12.49
CA VAL A 93 13.33 -3.85 12.84
C VAL A 93 14.38 -3.67 13.93
N ILE A 94 15.36 -2.78 13.75
CA ILE A 94 16.48 -2.57 14.70
C ILE A 94 15.96 -2.14 16.07
N ARG A 95 14.90 -1.32 16.11
CA ARG A 95 14.32 -0.77 17.35
C ARG A 95 13.20 -1.60 17.94
N ASP A 96 12.82 -2.71 17.30
CA ASP A 96 11.69 -3.54 17.71
C ASP A 96 10.38 -2.73 17.91
N GLU A 97 10.10 -1.76 17.02
CA GLU A 97 9.03 -0.76 17.23
C GLU A 97 7.62 -1.35 17.26
N LYS A 98 7.44 -2.59 16.78
CA LYS A 98 6.14 -3.25 16.58
C LYS A 98 5.20 -2.39 15.72
N LYS A 99 5.76 -1.67 14.76
CA LYS A 99 5.03 -0.72 13.92
C LYS A 99 4.34 -1.46 12.78
N VAL A 100 3.18 -0.94 12.37
CA VAL A 100 2.41 -1.51 11.26
C VAL A 100 2.87 -0.91 9.93
N PHE A 101 3.26 -1.78 9.00
CA PHE A 101 3.61 -1.41 7.63
C PHE A 101 2.85 -2.30 6.64
N PRO A 102 2.43 -1.78 5.47
CA PRO A 102 2.10 -2.64 4.35
C PRO A 102 3.39 -3.20 3.75
N CYS A 103 3.58 -4.52 3.84
CA CYS A 103 4.73 -5.22 3.29
C CYS A 103 4.28 -6.39 2.40
N CYS A 104 5.08 -6.72 1.39
CA CYS A 104 4.85 -7.91 0.58
C CYS A 104 5.33 -9.14 1.36
N VAL A 105 4.38 -9.96 1.81
CA VAL A 105 4.65 -11.18 2.59
C VAL A 105 3.85 -12.36 2.03
N LEU A 106 4.33 -13.58 2.26
CA LEU A 106 3.63 -14.80 1.89
C LEU A 106 2.32 -14.91 2.68
N LEU A 107 1.22 -15.16 1.99
CA LEU A 107 -0.08 -15.45 2.58
C LEU A 107 -0.31 -16.96 2.63
N GLU A 108 -0.88 -17.44 3.73
CA GLU A 108 -1.17 -18.85 4.00
C GLU A 108 -2.63 -19.05 4.45
N GLY A 109 -3.53 -18.17 3.99
CA GLY A 109 -4.96 -18.18 4.30
C GLY A 109 -5.53 -16.79 4.59
N GLU A 110 -4.68 -15.82 4.93
CA GLU A 110 -5.08 -14.45 5.19
C GLU A 110 -5.72 -13.81 3.96
N TYR A 111 -6.78 -13.01 4.20
CA TYR A 111 -7.57 -12.38 3.14
C TYR A 111 -8.12 -13.37 2.09
N GLY A 112 -8.22 -14.66 2.43
CA GLY A 112 -8.68 -15.73 1.53
C GLY A 112 -7.65 -16.11 0.45
N GLN A 113 -6.38 -15.75 0.63
CA GLN A 113 -5.30 -16.03 -0.32
C GLN A 113 -4.24 -16.94 0.32
N SER A 114 -3.66 -17.85 -0.47
CA SER A 114 -2.62 -18.79 -0.03
C SER A 114 -1.58 -18.99 -1.12
N ASP A 115 -0.33 -19.30 -0.77
CA ASP A 115 0.76 -19.52 -1.73
C ASP A 115 0.93 -18.34 -2.71
N ILE A 116 1.02 -17.14 -2.15
CA ILE A 116 1.24 -15.89 -2.88
C ILE A 116 1.82 -14.83 -1.96
N CYS A 117 2.78 -14.04 -2.46
CA CYS A 117 3.25 -12.86 -1.75
C CYS A 117 2.40 -11.64 -2.15
N MET A 118 1.78 -10.99 -1.17
CA MET A 118 0.91 -9.82 -1.38
C MET A 118 1.26 -8.70 -0.40
N GLY A 119 1.08 -7.46 -0.82
CA GLY A 119 1.19 -6.29 0.04
C GLY A 119 0.03 -6.24 1.03
N VAL A 120 0.29 -6.61 2.28
CA VAL A 120 -0.70 -6.60 3.38
C VAL A 120 -0.12 -5.91 4.61
N PRO A 121 -0.96 -5.36 5.50
CA PRO A 121 -0.49 -4.76 6.74
C PRO A 121 0.09 -5.82 7.67
N VAL A 122 1.34 -5.61 8.10
CA VAL A 122 2.04 -6.47 9.04
C VAL A 122 2.60 -5.66 10.19
N VAL A 123 2.68 -6.29 11.37
CA VAL A 123 3.46 -5.77 12.50
C VAL A 123 4.92 -6.16 12.27
N VAL A 124 5.81 -5.17 12.28
CA VAL A 124 7.25 -5.36 12.09
C VAL A 124 7.99 -5.16 13.42
N GLY A 125 8.76 -6.17 13.82
CA GLY A 125 9.64 -6.15 14.98
C GLY A 125 11.05 -6.63 14.65
N LYS A 126 11.84 -6.91 15.69
CA LYS A 126 13.25 -7.33 15.55
C LYS A 126 13.48 -8.62 14.78
N ASN A 127 12.45 -9.46 14.67
CA ASN A 127 12.50 -10.75 13.96
C ASN A 127 11.89 -10.67 12.55
N GLY A 128 11.67 -9.47 12.01
CA GLY A 128 10.95 -9.27 10.76
C GLY A 128 9.46 -8.99 10.99
N TRP A 129 8.60 -9.45 10.08
CA TRP A 129 7.16 -9.35 10.26
C TRP A 129 6.68 -10.43 11.24
N GLU A 130 5.83 -10.07 12.20
CA GLU A 130 5.44 -10.94 13.31
C GLU A 130 4.00 -11.46 13.18
N ARG A 131 3.13 -10.67 12.54
CA ARG A 131 1.75 -11.04 12.23
C ARG A 131 1.16 -10.13 11.16
N ILE A 132 0.21 -10.68 10.41
CA ILE A 132 -0.64 -9.91 9.50
C ILE A 132 -1.81 -9.31 10.31
N VAL A 133 -2.20 -8.07 9.97
CA VAL A 133 -3.32 -7.37 10.60
C VAL A 133 -4.54 -7.52 9.71
N ASP A 134 -5.64 -8.11 10.21
CA ASP A 134 -6.88 -8.18 9.43
C ASP A 134 -7.61 -6.82 9.46
N TYR A 135 -7.56 -6.11 8.34
CA TYR A 135 -8.24 -4.82 8.14
C TYR A 135 -9.75 -4.92 7.88
N LYS A 136 -10.33 -6.13 7.84
CA LYS A 136 -11.76 -6.36 7.60
C LYS A 136 -12.21 -5.63 6.33
N LEU A 137 -11.67 -6.08 5.20
CA LEU A 137 -12.03 -5.53 3.88
C LEU A 137 -13.54 -5.65 3.67
N THR A 138 -14.13 -4.62 3.08
CA THR A 138 -15.50 -4.72 2.55
C THR A 138 -15.54 -5.67 1.36
N ASP A 139 -16.73 -6.09 0.94
CA ASP A 139 -16.89 -6.97 -0.24
C ASP A 139 -16.27 -6.34 -1.51
N ASP A 140 -16.40 -5.02 -1.67
CA ASP A 140 -15.79 -4.28 -2.78
C ASP A 140 -14.26 -4.23 -2.67
N GLU A 141 -13.72 -4.00 -1.47
CA GLU A 141 -12.28 -4.00 -1.21
C GLU A 141 -11.69 -5.41 -1.41
N GLN A 142 -12.40 -6.45 -0.98
CA GLN A 142 -12.01 -7.86 -1.16
C GLN A 142 -12.06 -8.26 -2.64
N THR A 143 -13.07 -7.81 -3.39
CA THR A 143 -13.14 -8.04 -4.84
C THR A 143 -11.93 -7.45 -5.56
N LYS A 144 -11.55 -6.21 -5.21
CA LYS A 144 -10.32 -5.58 -5.73
C LYS A 144 -9.05 -6.32 -5.30
N PHE A 145 -9.00 -6.78 -4.05
CA PHE A 145 -7.87 -7.57 -3.54
C PHE A 145 -7.70 -8.90 -4.28
N ASN A 146 -8.80 -9.60 -4.54
CA ASN A 146 -8.80 -10.84 -5.31
C ASN A 146 -8.33 -10.61 -6.75
N ALA A 147 -8.82 -9.56 -7.42
CA ALA A 147 -8.37 -9.19 -8.76
C ALA A 147 -6.87 -8.83 -8.78
N SER A 148 -6.39 -8.13 -7.76
CA SER A 148 -4.95 -7.87 -7.61
C SER A 148 -4.15 -9.15 -7.39
N ALA A 149 -4.65 -10.11 -6.61
CA ALA A 149 -3.97 -11.38 -6.36
C ALA A 149 -3.87 -12.20 -7.66
N GLU A 150 -4.95 -12.24 -8.46
CA GLU A 150 -4.96 -12.89 -9.78
C GLU A 150 -3.91 -12.27 -10.72
N ALA A 151 -3.82 -10.94 -10.77
CA ALA A 151 -2.81 -10.26 -11.57
C ALA A 151 -1.37 -10.62 -11.13
N VAL A 152 -1.13 -10.76 -9.82
CA VAL A 152 0.18 -11.20 -9.29
C VAL A 152 0.46 -12.66 -9.66
N ARG A 153 -0.53 -13.56 -9.59
CA ARG A 153 -0.36 -14.96 -10.04
C ARG A 153 -0.04 -15.05 -11.52
N ASN A 154 -0.73 -14.28 -12.35
CA ASN A 154 -0.47 -14.23 -13.79
C ASN A 154 0.94 -13.73 -14.09
N MET A 155 1.48 -12.81 -13.28
CA MET A 155 2.89 -12.40 -13.42
C MET A 155 3.85 -13.49 -12.94
N ASN A 156 3.53 -14.18 -11.83
CA ASN A 156 4.36 -15.25 -11.31
C ASN A 156 4.45 -16.45 -12.26
N SER A 157 3.36 -16.80 -12.96
CA SER A 157 3.35 -17.93 -13.92
C SER A 157 4.28 -17.71 -15.12
N VAL A 158 4.71 -16.46 -15.39
CA VAL A 158 5.76 -16.20 -16.38
C VAL A 158 7.08 -16.87 -15.99
N LEU A 159 7.36 -17.05 -14.69
CA LEU A 159 8.56 -17.77 -14.24
C LEU A 159 8.56 -19.23 -14.68
N ASP A 160 7.39 -19.87 -14.77
CA ASP A 160 7.25 -21.26 -15.23
C ASP A 160 7.64 -21.41 -16.70
N THR A 161 7.64 -20.32 -17.48
CA THR A 161 8.07 -20.32 -18.90
C THR A 161 9.58 -20.22 -19.08
N LEU A 162 10.33 -19.93 -17.99
CA LEU A 162 11.79 -19.81 -18.00
C LEU A 162 12.50 -21.13 -17.67
N VAL A 163 11.75 -22.18 -17.33
CA VAL A 163 12.25 -23.51 -16.93
C VAL A 163 12.09 -24.52 -18.06
#